data_AF-A0A7W1AHP8-F1
#
_entry.id   AF-A0A7W1AHP8-F1
#
_cell.length_a   1.000
_cell.length_b   1.000
_cell.length_c   1.000
_cell.angle_alpha   90.00
_cell.angle_beta   90.00
_cell.angle_gamma   90.00
#
_symmetry.space_group_name_H-M   'P 1'
#
loop_
_entity.id
_entity.type
_entity.pdbx_description
1 polymer ?
#
loop_
_entity_poly.entity_id
_entity_poly.type
_entity_poly.pdbx_seq_one_letter_code
_entity_poly.pdbx_strand_id
1 'polypeptide(L)'
;MLSTLSDVAKPLMGSAAAKGFAGFTVLVLPGLAGFLVWELKENWRLYKSTRSRTLQPLIIGSHGETMSRLLRPGFHSGTIPKLFTKLRRAAWRDDERAVARAKEGLHHVEEALVKFVERQLASILATSPAFGATDVAVAHVHIASNRIDIVLACPSIGEAPATMRIELAGRWLVAGIPTPGWIAKVEDDRRRRILETALAGFYKLAAIDVVREQIEHALRPTPDAPAPAFDLADEGLVVWPRSGVETEVVYNLLSRRLKRTVRGEPLEGETPALAGKQILFGKQPIYWSVWSTAWKRFERDDVPLVLHTGPSVLPG
;
A
#
# COMPACT_ATOMS: atom_id res chain seq x y z
N MET A 1 48.49 -22.22 8.39
CA MET A 1 47.65 -21.33 7.56
C MET A 1 48.50 -20.54 6.57
N LEU A 2 49.49 -19.77 7.04
CA LEU A 2 50.35 -18.96 6.16
C LEU A 2 51.26 -19.80 5.25
N SER A 3 51.89 -20.86 5.79
CA SER A 3 52.65 -21.85 5.01
C SER A 3 51.74 -22.57 4.00
N THR A 4 50.59 -23.02 4.46
CA THR A 4 49.59 -23.74 3.66
C THR A 4 49.09 -22.92 2.46
N LEU A 5 48.70 -21.66 2.67
CA LEU A 5 48.27 -20.74 1.61
C LEU A 5 49.41 -20.39 0.65
N SER A 6 50.62 -20.21 1.17
CA SER A 6 51.81 -19.95 0.35
C SER A 6 52.13 -21.14 -0.54
N ASP A 7 52.03 -22.38 -0.05
CA ASP A 7 52.34 -23.59 -0.81
C ASP A 7 51.33 -23.82 -1.94
N VAL A 8 50.06 -23.48 -1.73
CA VAL A 8 49.01 -23.52 -2.77
C VAL A 8 49.25 -22.47 -3.88
N ALA A 9 49.69 -21.27 -3.53
CA ALA A 9 49.91 -20.19 -4.49
C ALA A 9 51.26 -20.30 -5.23
N LYS A 10 52.24 -21.01 -4.66
CA LYS A 10 53.61 -21.12 -5.17
C LYS A 10 53.73 -21.57 -6.65
N PRO A 11 52.96 -22.54 -7.16
CA PRO A 11 53.07 -22.98 -8.57
C PRO A 11 52.64 -21.92 -9.59
N LEU A 12 51.78 -20.97 -9.19
CA LEU A 12 51.19 -19.98 -10.10
C LEU A 12 52.00 -18.69 -10.20
N MET A 13 52.69 -18.31 -9.12
CA MET A 13 53.30 -16.97 -8.98
C MET A 13 54.72 -16.98 -8.40
N GLY A 14 55.28 -18.15 -8.12
CA GLY A 14 56.63 -18.30 -7.57
C GLY A 14 56.72 -18.02 -6.07
N SER A 15 57.84 -18.44 -5.45
CA SER A 15 57.93 -18.54 -3.99
C SER A 15 57.88 -17.20 -3.25
N ALA A 16 58.43 -16.12 -3.81
CA ALA A 16 58.46 -14.82 -3.15
C ALA A 16 57.06 -14.16 -3.15
N ALA A 17 56.40 -14.13 -4.32
CA ALA A 17 55.06 -13.58 -4.47
C ALA A 17 54.02 -14.39 -3.68
N ALA A 18 54.13 -15.73 -3.65
CA ALA A 18 53.22 -16.57 -2.88
C ALA A 18 53.28 -16.33 -1.36
N LYS A 19 54.49 -16.11 -0.81
CA LYS A 19 54.65 -15.73 0.60
C LYS A 19 54.07 -14.36 0.90
N GLY A 20 54.29 -13.39 0.00
CA GLY A 20 53.68 -12.05 0.09
C GLY A 20 52.15 -12.09 0.06
N PHE A 21 51.57 -12.85 -0.88
CA PHE A 21 50.13 -13.05 -1.00
C PHE A 21 49.52 -13.73 0.24
N ALA A 22 50.14 -14.80 0.74
CA ALA A 22 49.68 -15.48 1.94
C ALA A 22 49.78 -14.59 3.18
N GLY A 23 50.85 -13.79 3.30
CA GLY A 23 51.01 -12.78 4.33
C GLY A 23 49.91 -11.73 4.30
N PHE A 24 49.66 -11.13 3.13
CA PHE A 24 48.59 -10.15 2.94
C PHE A 24 47.21 -10.73 3.28
N THR A 25 46.91 -11.92 2.78
CA THR A 25 45.63 -12.62 3.02
C THR A 25 45.39 -12.83 4.52
N VAL A 26 46.39 -13.32 5.26
CA VAL A 26 46.26 -13.61 6.69
C VAL A 26 46.22 -12.34 7.53
N LEU A 27 46.98 -11.30 7.16
CA LEU A 27 47.09 -10.07 7.95
C LEU A 27 45.98 -9.06 7.65
N VAL A 28 45.50 -8.98 6.41
CA VAL A 28 44.61 -7.90 5.95
C VAL A 28 43.15 -8.33 5.86
N LEU A 29 42.85 -9.54 5.36
CA LEU A 29 41.45 -9.95 5.17
C LEU A 29 40.63 -10.01 6.47
N PRO A 30 41.15 -10.49 7.62
CA PRO A 30 40.39 -10.44 8.87
C PRO A 30 40.04 -9.02 9.28
N GLY A 31 40.96 -8.06 9.08
CA GLY A 31 40.73 -6.64 9.33
C GLY A 31 39.69 -6.04 8.40
N LEU A 32 39.75 -6.37 7.10
CA LEU A 32 38.78 -5.92 6.10
C LEU A 32 37.38 -6.49 6.37
N ALA A 33 37.28 -7.79 6.67
CA ALA A 33 36.01 -8.43 7.04
C ALA A 33 35.45 -7.86 8.36
N GLY A 34 36.31 -7.66 9.37
CA GLY A 34 35.94 -7.02 10.63
C GLY A 34 35.41 -5.60 10.43
N PHE A 35 36.10 -4.80 9.59
CA PHE A 35 35.65 -3.46 9.20
C PHE A 35 34.31 -3.51 8.48
N LEU A 36 34.10 -4.39 7.50
CA LEU A 36 32.82 -4.50 6.77
C LEU A 36 31.66 -4.91 7.69
N VAL A 37 31.88 -5.86 8.60
CA VAL A 37 30.86 -6.27 9.58
C VAL A 37 30.54 -5.12 10.53
N TRP A 38 31.57 -4.41 11.00
CA TRP A 38 31.39 -3.23 11.85
C TRP A 38 30.65 -2.12 11.11
N GLU A 39 31.06 -1.78 9.89
CA GLU A 39 30.47 -0.74 9.04
C GLU A 39 29.00 -1.06 8.74
N LEU A 40 28.68 -2.30 8.38
CA LEU A 40 27.30 -2.74 8.17
C LEU A 40 26.47 -2.61 9.47
N LYS A 41 27.05 -2.99 10.61
CA LYS A 41 26.37 -2.91 11.91
C LYS A 41 26.11 -1.45 12.33
N GLU A 42 27.09 -0.57 12.20
CA GLU A 42 26.91 0.85 12.55
C GLU A 42 25.97 1.55 11.55
N ASN A 43 26.10 1.29 10.25
CA ASN A 43 25.15 1.79 9.26
C ASN A 43 23.73 1.28 9.52
N TRP A 44 23.56 0.03 9.96
CA TRP A 44 22.25 -0.48 10.36
C TRP A 44 21.70 0.19 11.62
N ARG A 45 22.56 0.51 12.60
CA ARG A 45 22.15 1.27 13.80
C ARG A 45 21.70 2.68 13.44
N LEU A 46 22.45 3.36 12.57
CA LEU A 46 22.08 4.68 12.04
C LEU A 46 20.76 4.60 11.27
N TYR A 47 20.62 3.63 10.36
CA TYR A 47 19.37 3.41 9.64
C TYR A 47 18.19 3.18 10.60
N LYS A 48 18.38 2.36 11.64
CA LYS A 48 17.34 2.09 12.64
C LYS A 48 16.97 3.33 13.45
N SER A 49 17.91 4.22 13.75
CA SER A 49 17.66 5.45 14.52
C SER A 49 17.02 6.55 13.68
N THR A 50 17.33 6.64 12.39
CA THR A 50 16.80 7.67 11.48
C THR A 50 15.52 7.25 10.76
N ARG A 51 15.20 5.95 10.71
CA ARG A 51 13.97 5.47 10.06
C ARG A 51 12.74 5.92 10.84
N SER A 52 11.71 6.35 10.11
CA SER A 52 10.40 6.62 10.70
C SER A 52 9.90 5.42 11.49
N ARG A 53 9.35 5.67 12.69
CA ARG A 53 8.81 4.63 13.55
C ARG A 53 7.53 3.99 12.99
N THR A 54 6.89 4.66 12.04
CA THR A 54 5.64 4.22 11.40
C THR A 54 5.85 3.87 9.93
N LEU A 55 4.95 3.05 9.38
CA LEU A 55 4.89 2.81 7.94
C LEU A 55 4.71 4.14 7.21
N GLN A 56 5.54 4.39 6.20
CA GLN A 56 5.51 5.59 5.38
C GLN A 56 5.18 5.22 3.93
N PRO A 57 4.55 6.14 3.19
CA PRO A 57 4.33 5.95 1.77
C PRO A 57 5.61 5.58 1.03
N LEU A 58 5.52 4.57 0.16
CA LEU A 58 6.64 4.11 -0.64
C LEU A 58 6.62 4.69 -2.05
N ILE A 59 7.81 4.69 -2.65
CA ILE A 59 8.02 5.01 -4.05
C ILE A 59 7.61 3.80 -4.89
N ILE A 60 6.86 4.05 -5.96
CA ILE A 60 6.30 3.06 -6.88
C ILE A 60 7.12 3.02 -8.18
N GLY A 61 7.34 4.20 -8.79
CA GLY A 61 8.03 4.33 -10.07
C GLY A 61 9.50 4.74 -9.96
N SER A 62 10.22 4.66 -11.08
CA SER A 62 11.62 5.09 -11.22
C SER A 62 11.85 6.59 -10.96
N HIS A 63 10.79 7.39 -10.97
CA HIS A 63 10.84 8.85 -10.82
C HIS A 63 10.58 9.33 -9.38
N GLY A 64 10.62 8.45 -8.38
CA GLY A 64 10.45 8.86 -6.98
C GLY A 64 8.99 9.18 -6.60
N GLU A 65 8.03 8.63 -7.34
CA GLU A 65 6.61 8.91 -7.19
C GLU A 65 5.96 7.96 -6.19
N THR A 66 5.18 8.52 -5.26
CA THR A 66 4.27 7.76 -4.39
C THR A 66 2.89 7.62 -5.06
N MET A 67 2.04 6.73 -4.57
CA MET A 67 0.64 6.60 -5.04
C MET A 67 -0.09 7.95 -5.10
N SER A 68 0.07 8.78 -4.06
CA SER A 68 -0.50 10.12 -4.00
C SER A 68 0.04 11.05 -5.09
N ARG A 69 1.34 10.99 -5.38
CA ARG A 69 1.93 11.79 -6.47
C ARG A 69 1.50 11.31 -7.86
N LEU A 70 1.18 10.02 -8.04
CA LEU A 70 0.67 9.53 -9.32
C LEU A 70 -0.72 10.11 -9.63
N LEU A 71 -1.60 10.17 -8.62
CA LEU A 71 -3.01 10.56 -8.79
C LEU A 71 -3.27 12.06 -8.59
N ARG A 72 -2.67 12.72 -7.59
CA ARG A 72 -2.99 14.12 -7.25
C ARG A 72 -2.39 15.08 -8.28
N PRO A 73 -3.22 15.87 -9.00
CA PRO A 73 -2.72 16.90 -9.90
C PRO A 73 -1.82 17.91 -9.19
N GLY A 74 -0.75 18.35 -9.85
CA GLY A 74 0.16 19.36 -9.30
C GLY A 74 1.37 19.61 -10.20
N PHE A 75 2.22 20.57 -9.81
CA PHE A 75 3.36 20.99 -10.62
C PHE A 75 4.35 19.83 -10.85
N HIS A 76 4.72 19.10 -9.78
CA HIS A 76 5.58 17.90 -9.81
C HIS A 76 4.83 16.59 -9.47
N SER A 77 3.51 16.57 -9.63
CA SER A 77 2.66 15.39 -9.38
C SER A 77 1.63 15.22 -10.50
N GLY A 78 0.75 14.24 -10.37
CA GLY A 78 -0.36 13.98 -11.27
C GLY A 78 0.09 13.34 -12.57
N THR A 79 1.04 12.40 -12.50
CA THR A 79 1.55 11.70 -13.70
C THR A 79 0.44 11.01 -14.46
N ILE A 80 -0.48 10.32 -13.76
CA ILE A 80 -1.64 9.69 -14.39
C ILE A 80 -2.56 10.75 -15.05
N PRO A 81 -3.07 11.78 -14.34
CA PRO A 81 -3.87 12.84 -14.97
C PRO A 81 -3.18 13.55 -16.15
N LYS A 82 -1.87 13.79 -16.06
CA LYS A 82 -1.08 14.44 -17.12
C LYS A 82 -0.99 13.55 -18.36
N LEU A 83 -0.74 12.24 -18.19
CA LEU A 83 -0.72 11.29 -19.29
C LEU A 83 -2.08 11.18 -19.99
N PHE A 84 -3.18 11.10 -19.23
CA PHE A 84 -4.53 11.13 -19.82
C PHE A 84 -4.84 12.46 -20.53
N THR A 85 -4.35 13.58 -20.00
CA THR A 85 -4.49 14.89 -20.67
C THR A 85 -3.72 14.93 -21.98
N LYS A 86 -2.50 14.40 -22.02
CA LYS A 86 -1.70 14.26 -23.25
C LYS A 86 -2.41 13.35 -24.25
N LEU A 87 -2.91 12.20 -23.79
CA LEU A 87 -3.65 11.25 -24.62
C LEU A 87 -4.88 11.88 -25.29
N ARG A 88 -5.73 12.56 -24.51
CA ARG A 88 -6.92 13.25 -25.05
C ARG A 88 -6.55 14.34 -26.06
N ARG A 89 -5.53 15.15 -25.76
CA ARG A 89 -5.07 16.22 -26.66
C ARG A 89 -4.49 15.67 -27.97
N ALA A 90 -3.74 14.58 -27.90
CA ALA A 90 -3.17 13.91 -29.08
C ALA A 90 -4.28 13.32 -29.95
N ALA A 91 -5.24 12.61 -29.33
CA ALA A 91 -6.38 12.03 -30.05
C ALA A 91 -7.23 13.11 -30.74
N TRP A 92 -7.47 14.25 -30.09
CA TRP A 92 -8.22 15.36 -30.69
C TRP A 92 -7.51 16.00 -31.89
N ARG A 93 -6.17 15.91 -31.94
CA ARG A 93 -5.34 16.42 -33.06
C ARG A 93 -5.04 15.35 -34.11
N ASP A 94 -5.59 14.15 -33.96
CA ASP A 94 -5.28 12.99 -34.80
C ASP A 94 -3.77 12.67 -34.89
N ASP A 95 -3.03 12.94 -33.81
CA ASP A 95 -1.58 12.66 -33.72
C ASP A 95 -1.34 11.26 -33.17
N GLU A 96 -1.34 10.26 -34.06
CA GLU A 96 -1.15 8.84 -33.71
C GLU A 96 0.14 8.59 -32.92
N ARG A 97 1.22 9.29 -33.25
CA ARG A 97 2.53 9.12 -32.58
C ARG A 97 2.46 9.61 -31.14
N ALA A 98 1.83 10.77 -30.90
CA ALA A 98 1.64 11.28 -29.55
C ALA A 98 0.64 10.42 -28.75
N VAL A 99 -0.39 9.85 -29.39
CA VAL A 99 -1.29 8.86 -28.77
C VAL A 99 -0.50 7.63 -28.31
N ALA A 100 0.32 7.05 -29.18
CA ALA A 100 1.15 5.88 -28.84
C ALA A 100 2.08 6.16 -27.66
N ARG A 101 2.78 7.30 -27.67
CA ARG A 101 3.66 7.70 -26.55
C ARG A 101 2.92 7.89 -25.23
N ALA A 102 1.71 8.45 -25.26
CA ALA A 102 0.91 8.63 -24.05
C ALA A 102 0.40 7.28 -23.50
N LYS A 103 0.02 6.35 -24.38
CA LYS A 103 -0.35 4.97 -24.00
C LYS A 103 0.84 4.22 -23.41
N GLU A 104 2.03 4.33 -24.00
CA GLU A 104 3.25 3.72 -23.46
C GLU A 104 3.57 4.24 -22.06
N GLY A 105 3.45 5.56 -21.85
CA GLY A 105 3.62 6.15 -20.53
C GLY A 105 2.62 5.63 -19.50
N LEU A 106 1.36 5.40 -19.90
CA LEU A 106 0.34 4.78 -19.04
C LEU A 106 0.70 3.33 -18.72
N HIS A 107 1.15 2.57 -19.72
CA HIS A 107 1.57 1.18 -19.57
C HIS A 107 2.72 1.01 -18.57
N HIS A 108 3.75 1.86 -18.64
CA HIS A 108 4.85 1.84 -17.66
C HIS A 108 4.38 2.14 -16.23
N VAL A 109 3.35 2.99 -16.05
CA VAL A 109 2.76 3.25 -14.74
C VAL A 109 2.02 2.01 -14.24
N GLU A 110 1.27 1.33 -15.10
CA GLU A 110 0.61 0.05 -14.78
C GLU A 110 1.63 -1.00 -14.34
N GLU A 111 2.73 -1.19 -15.08
CA GLU A 111 3.80 -2.13 -14.71
C GLU A 111 4.44 -1.80 -13.34
N ALA A 112 4.67 -0.51 -13.06
CA ALA A 112 5.22 -0.08 -11.78
C ALA A 112 4.23 -0.35 -10.62
N LEU A 113 2.93 -0.15 -10.87
CA LEU A 113 1.87 -0.46 -9.91
C LEU A 113 1.76 -1.98 -9.67
N VAL A 114 1.81 -2.81 -10.72
CA VAL A 114 1.83 -4.28 -10.59
C VAL A 114 2.98 -4.70 -9.67
N LYS A 115 4.22 -4.28 -9.97
CA LYS A 115 5.40 -4.62 -9.15
C LYS A 115 5.27 -4.13 -7.71
N PHE A 116 4.64 -2.98 -7.50
CA PHE A 116 4.39 -2.45 -6.16
C PHE A 116 3.38 -3.31 -5.39
N VAL A 117 2.25 -3.66 -5.99
CA VAL A 117 1.21 -4.50 -5.36
C VAL A 117 1.73 -5.90 -5.10
N GLU A 118 2.42 -6.51 -6.08
CA GLU A 118 3.05 -7.82 -5.90
C GLU A 118 3.97 -7.81 -4.68
N ARG A 119 4.89 -6.85 -4.62
CA ARG A 119 5.90 -6.79 -3.56
C ARG A 119 5.31 -6.42 -2.19
N GLN A 120 4.30 -5.56 -2.14
CA GLN A 120 3.79 -4.99 -0.87
C GLN A 120 2.51 -5.64 -0.37
N LEU A 121 1.87 -6.51 -1.15
CA LEU A 121 0.66 -7.22 -0.76
C LEU A 121 0.79 -8.72 -1.03
N ALA A 122 0.93 -9.12 -2.29
CA ALA A 122 0.91 -10.54 -2.68
C ALA A 122 2.08 -11.34 -2.05
N SER A 123 3.32 -10.84 -2.17
CA SER A 123 4.50 -11.48 -1.60
C SER A 123 4.45 -11.56 -0.08
N ILE A 124 3.82 -10.59 0.58
CA ILE A 124 3.68 -10.59 2.04
C ILE A 124 2.64 -11.63 2.48
N LEU A 125 1.52 -11.74 1.76
CA LEU A 125 0.53 -12.80 2.02
C LEU A 125 1.15 -14.19 1.83
N ALA A 126 1.97 -14.37 0.80
CA ALA A 126 2.65 -15.62 0.50
C ALA A 126 3.68 -16.07 1.57
N THR A 127 4.07 -15.22 2.52
CA THR A 127 4.94 -15.65 3.63
C THR A 127 4.16 -16.33 4.76
N SER A 128 2.84 -16.23 4.78
CA SER A 128 2.01 -16.88 5.81
C SER A 128 1.58 -18.26 5.34
N PRO A 129 1.68 -19.32 6.16
CA PRO A 129 1.17 -20.65 5.82
C PRO A 129 -0.34 -20.68 5.51
N ALA A 130 -1.10 -19.67 5.96
CA ALA A 130 -2.53 -19.58 5.72
C ALA A 130 -2.88 -19.26 4.25
N PHE A 131 -1.95 -18.66 3.50
CA PHE A 131 -2.04 -18.42 2.06
C PHE A 131 -0.91 -19.20 1.38
N GLY A 132 -1.25 -20.10 0.45
CA GLY A 132 -0.25 -20.85 -0.28
C GLY A 132 0.71 -19.93 -1.05
N ALA A 133 1.93 -20.42 -1.31
CA ALA A 133 2.84 -19.74 -2.22
C ALA A 133 2.11 -19.55 -3.56
N THR A 134 2.05 -18.31 -4.05
CA THR A 134 1.38 -17.90 -5.30
C THR A 134 -0.15 -17.96 -5.33
N ASP A 135 -0.81 -18.20 -4.20
CA ASP A 135 -2.28 -18.20 -4.14
C ASP A 135 -2.83 -16.83 -4.54
N VAL A 136 -2.34 -15.77 -3.91
CA VAL A 136 -2.75 -14.41 -4.23
C VAL A 136 -1.84 -13.83 -5.29
N ALA A 137 -2.39 -13.49 -6.44
CA ALA A 137 -1.67 -12.90 -7.56
C ALA A 137 -2.35 -11.61 -8.05
N VAL A 138 -1.55 -10.69 -8.57
CA VAL A 138 -2.07 -9.52 -9.30
C VAL A 138 -2.43 -9.99 -10.70
N ALA A 139 -3.72 -10.04 -11.02
CA ALA A 139 -4.17 -10.38 -12.36
C ALA A 139 -3.87 -9.23 -13.31
N HIS A 140 -4.42 -8.05 -13.01
CA HIS A 140 -4.23 -6.83 -13.81
C HIS A 140 -4.33 -5.58 -12.93
N VAL A 141 -3.78 -4.49 -13.43
CA VAL A 141 -4.02 -3.14 -12.91
C VAL A 141 -4.59 -2.30 -14.04
N HIS A 142 -5.72 -1.64 -13.79
CA HIS A 142 -6.34 -0.70 -14.72
C HIS A 142 -6.27 0.70 -14.15
N ILE A 143 -5.73 1.64 -14.92
CA ILE A 143 -5.69 3.05 -14.52
C ILE A 143 -6.70 3.89 -15.29
N ALA A 144 -7.30 4.85 -14.61
CA ALA A 144 -8.07 5.94 -15.20
C ALA A 144 -7.56 7.29 -14.67
N SER A 145 -8.15 8.41 -15.11
CA SER A 145 -7.63 9.75 -14.79
C SER A 145 -7.53 10.05 -13.29
N ASN A 146 -8.39 9.46 -12.46
CA ASN A 146 -8.44 9.68 -11.01
C ASN A 146 -8.60 8.38 -10.19
N ARG A 147 -8.50 7.20 -10.82
CA ARG A 147 -8.66 5.91 -10.13
C ARG A 147 -7.70 4.84 -10.65
N ILE A 148 -7.42 3.87 -9.80
CA ILE A 148 -6.61 2.68 -10.08
C ILE A 148 -7.42 1.49 -9.56
N ASP A 149 -7.72 0.54 -10.44
CA ASP A 149 -8.37 -0.71 -10.10
C ASP A 149 -7.32 -1.84 -10.14
N ILE A 150 -7.10 -2.47 -8.99
CA ILE A 150 -6.14 -3.55 -8.80
C ILE A 150 -6.94 -4.85 -8.70
N VAL A 151 -6.80 -5.71 -9.69
CA VAL A 151 -7.50 -6.99 -9.78
C VAL A 151 -6.62 -8.09 -9.18
N LEU A 152 -7.10 -8.74 -8.12
CA LEU A 152 -6.42 -9.79 -7.39
C LEU A 152 -7.12 -11.13 -7.62
N ALA A 153 -6.36 -12.14 -8.04
CA ALA A 153 -6.84 -13.51 -8.14
C ALA A 153 -6.39 -14.33 -6.94
N CYS A 154 -7.24 -15.26 -6.49
CA CYS A 154 -6.88 -16.30 -5.53
C CYS A 154 -7.64 -17.60 -5.83
N PRO A 155 -7.23 -18.36 -6.87
CA PRO A 155 -7.97 -19.52 -7.35
C PRO A 155 -8.17 -20.61 -6.29
N SER A 156 -7.27 -20.72 -5.31
CA SER A 156 -7.37 -21.68 -4.20
C SER A 156 -8.53 -21.39 -3.25
N ILE A 157 -9.05 -20.15 -3.23
CA ILE A 157 -10.18 -19.71 -2.41
C ILE A 157 -11.43 -19.50 -3.27
N GLY A 158 -11.27 -18.95 -4.48
CA GLY A 158 -12.38 -18.79 -5.40
C GLY A 158 -11.95 -18.27 -6.77
N GLU A 159 -12.69 -18.70 -7.80
CA GLU A 159 -12.43 -18.32 -9.19
C GLU A 159 -12.70 -16.83 -9.48
N ALA A 160 -13.65 -16.21 -8.78
CA ALA A 160 -14.01 -14.81 -9.00
C ALA A 160 -12.91 -13.88 -8.45
N PRO A 161 -12.30 -13.01 -9.28
CA PRO A 161 -11.27 -12.09 -8.82
C PRO A 161 -11.85 -11.00 -7.92
N ALA A 162 -11.04 -10.53 -6.98
CA ALA A 162 -11.35 -9.36 -6.18
C ALA A 162 -10.83 -8.10 -6.87
N THR A 163 -11.58 -7.00 -6.84
CA THR A 163 -11.11 -5.69 -7.30
C THR A 163 -10.98 -4.76 -6.11
N MET A 164 -9.75 -4.28 -5.90
CA MET A 164 -9.42 -3.23 -4.94
C MET A 164 -9.21 -1.93 -5.71
N ARG A 165 -9.99 -0.90 -5.38
CA ARG A 165 -9.95 0.42 -6.00
C ARG A 165 -9.21 1.41 -5.12
N ILE A 166 -8.34 2.20 -5.72
CA ILE A 166 -7.76 3.41 -5.13
C ILE A 166 -8.19 4.59 -5.99
N GLU A 167 -8.91 5.54 -5.41
CA GLU A 167 -9.44 6.70 -6.11
C GLU A 167 -9.08 8.01 -5.42
N LEU A 168 -8.92 9.06 -6.21
CA LEU A 168 -8.85 10.43 -5.74
C LEU A 168 -10.27 11.03 -5.77
N ALA A 169 -10.89 11.14 -4.60
CA ALA A 169 -12.20 11.77 -4.40
C ALA A 169 -12.01 13.10 -3.67
N GLY A 170 -12.27 14.21 -4.37
CA GLY A 170 -11.84 15.54 -3.95
C GLY A 170 -10.33 15.56 -3.68
N ARG A 171 -9.96 15.78 -2.42
CA ARG A 171 -8.57 15.78 -1.95
C ARG A 171 -8.09 14.45 -1.35
N TRP A 172 -8.97 13.47 -1.19
CA TRP A 172 -8.73 12.26 -0.42
C TRP A 172 -8.33 11.10 -1.33
N LEU A 173 -7.28 10.37 -0.95
CA LEU A 173 -7.04 9.04 -1.47
C LEU A 173 -7.91 8.04 -0.72
N VAL A 174 -8.83 7.42 -1.44
CA VAL A 174 -9.81 6.48 -0.92
C VAL A 174 -9.46 5.11 -1.43
N ALA A 175 -9.34 4.14 -0.53
CA ALA A 175 -9.30 2.73 -0.90
C ALA A 175 -10.66 2.08 -0.64
N GLY A 176 -11.01 1.08 -1.45
CA GLY A 176 -12.16 0.21 -1.20
C GLY A 176 -12.09 -1.04 -2.06
N ILE A 177 -12.97 -2.00 -1.80
CA ILE A 177 -13.08 -3.28 -2.49
C ILE A 177 -14.48 -3.36 -3.10
N PRO A 178 -14.73 -2.65 -4.23
CA PRO A 178 -16.05 -2.64 -4.87
C PRO A 178 -16.50 -4.00 -5.38
N THR A 179 -15.57 -4.92 -5.63
CA THR A 179 -15.88 -6.29 -6.04
C THR A 179 -15.10 -7.24 -5.14
N PRO A 180 -15.72 -7.78 -4.07
CA PRO A 180 -15.02 -8.64 -3.12
C PRO A 180 -14.44 -9.92 -3.74
N GLY A 181 -15.12 -10.53 -4.72
CA GLY A 181 -14.64 -11.77 -5.36
C GLY A 181 -14.32 -12.85 -4.33
N TRP A 182 -13.15 -13.48 -4.47
CA TRP A 182 -12.65 -14.49 -3.52
C TRP A 182 -12.50 -13.97 -2.08
N ILE A 183 -12.33 -12.66 -1.85
CA ILE A 183 -12.22 -12.09 -0.49
C ILE A 183 -13.49 -12.36 0.32
N ALA A 184 -14.66 -12.34 -0.33
CA ALA A 184 -15.93 -12.68 0.34
C ALA A 184 -16.05 -14.16 0.71
N LYS A 185 -15.23 -15.04 0.12
CA LYS A 185 -15.19 -16.48 0.42
C LYS A 185 -14.15 -16.85 1.49
N VAL A 186 -13.47 -15.85 2.06
CA VAL A 186 -12.53 -16.08 3.17
C VAL A 186 -13.33 -16.23 4.47
N GLU A 187 -13.80 -17.46 4.73
CA GLU A 187 -14.58 -17.82 5.92
C GLU A 187 -13.71 -18.03 7.16
N ASP A 188 -12.46 -18.47 6.96
CA ASP A 188 -11.52 -18.68 8.06
C ASP A 188 -11.10 -17.35 8.69
N ASP A 189 -11.49 -17.14 9.96
CA ASP A 189 -11.19 -15.94 10.75
C ASP A 189 -9.69 -15.60 10.75
N ARG A 190 -8.82 -16.61 10.72
CA ARG A 190 -7.38 -16.42 10.70
C ARG A 190 -6.93 -15.83 9.35
N ARG A 191 -7.28 -16.44 8.22
CA ARG A 191 -7.01 -15.92 6.87
C ARG A 191 -7.58 -14.52 6.70
N ARG A 192 -8.80 -14.28 7.21
CA ARG A 192 -9.45 -12.96 7.17
C ARG A 192 -8.61 -11.91 7.90
N ARG A 193 -8.14 -12.20 9.12
CA ARG A 193 -7.29 -11.28 9.89
C ARG A 193 -5.91 -11.05 9.27
N ILE A 194 -5.32 -12.07 8.65
CA ILE A 194 -4.04 -11.95 7.93
C ILE A 194 -4.21 -11.03 6.71
N LEU A 195 -5.27 -11.24 5.92
CA LEU A 195 -5.60 -10.42 4.76
C LEU A 195 -5.86 -8.97 5.17
N GLU A 196 -6.68 -8.76 6.20
CA GLU A 196 -6.97 -7.46 6.78
C GLU A 196 -5.69 -6.74 7.23
N THR A 197 -4.79 -7.46 7.89
CA THR A 197 -3.50 -6.94 8.32
C THR A 197 -2.66 -6.53 7.12
N ALA A 198 -2.56 -7.39 6.09
CA ALA A 198 -1.83 -7.11 4.87
C ALA A 198 -2.35 -5.85 4.16
N LEU A 199 -3.67 -5.73 4.01
CA LEU A 199 -4.32 -4.58 3.40
C LEU A 199 -4.09 -3.30 4.20
N ALA A 200 -4.20 -3.34 5.53
CA ALA A 200 -3.91 -2.16 6.35
C ALA A 200 -2.46 -1.68 6.16
N GLY A 201 -1.48 -2.59 6.10
CA GLY A 201 -0.10 -2.22 5.78
C GLY A 201 0.04 -1.65 4.37
N PHE A 202 -0.52 -2.34 3.38
CA PHE A 202 -0.50 -1.91 1.98
C PHE A 202 -1.10 -0.51 1.81
N TYR A 203 -2.25 -0.23 2.43
CA TYR A 203 -2.89 1.08 2.43
C TYR A 203 -2.02 2.17 3.04
N LYS A 204 -1.22 1.85 4.07
CA LYS A 204 -0.23 2.80 4.61
C LYS A 204 0.90 3.11 3.64
N LEU A 205 1.44 2.07 3.00
CA LEU A 205 2.51 2.20 2.02
C LEU A 205 2.01 2.90 0.74
N ALA A 206 0.72 2.82 0.45
CA ALA A 206 0.03 3.51 -0.64
C ALA A 206 -0.52 4.90 -0.27
N ALA A 207 -0.22 5.43 0.92
CA ALA A 207 -0.67 6.75 1.37
C ALA A 207 -2.20 6.96 1.38
N ILE A 208 -2.98 5.90 1.62
CA ILE A 208 -4.44 5.99 1.67
C ILE A 208 -4.86 6.87 2.86
N ASP A 209 -5.74 7.83 2.58
CA ASP A 209 -6.29 8.73 3.59
C ASP A 209 -7.50 8.10 4.28
N VAL A 210 -8.37 7.44 3.50
CA VAL A 210 -9.68 6.95 3.92
C VAL A 210 -9.96 5.57 3.32
N VAL A 211 -10.65 4.71 4.07
CA VAL A 211 -11.10 3.39 3.61
C VAL A 211 -12.62 3.38 3.54
N ARG A 212 -13.16 3.01 2.38
CA ARG A 212 -14.60 3.03 2.08
C ARG A 212 -15.40 2.15 3.04
N GLU A 213 -14.92 0.94 3.31
CA GLU A 213 -15.55 -0.03 4.21
C GLU A 213 -15.67 0.51 5.64
N GLN A 214 -14.69 1.30 6.10
CA GLN A 214 -14.73 1.93 7.41
C GLN A 214 -15.75 3.08 7.49
N ILE A 215 -15.91 3.84 6.40
CA ILE A 215 -16.98 4.85 6.31
C ILE A 215 -18.33 4.16 6.33
N GLU A 216 -18.52 3.15 5.48
CA GLU A 216 -19.78 2.43 5.37
C GLU A 216 -20.16 1.84 6.72
N HIS A 217 -19.25 1.14 7.39
CA HIS A 217 -19.49 0.61 8.73
C HIS A 217 -19.87 1.71 9.74
N ALA A 218 -19.20 2.86 9.71
CA ALA A 218 -19.49 3.96 10.62
C ALA A 218 -20.81 4.69 10.32
N LEU A 219 -21.30 4.61 9.08
CA LEU A 219 -22.54 5.25 8.65
C LEU A 219 -23.77 4.33 8.75
N ARG A 220 -23.58 3.01 8.90
CA ARG A 220 -24.70 2.07 9.04
C ARG A 220 -25.54 2.43 10.28
N PRO A 221 -26.87 2.61 10.13
CA PRO A 221 -27.73 2.87 11.28
C PRO A 221 -27.91 1.63 12.15
N THR A 222 -27.90 0.44 11.55
CA THR A 222 -27.92 -0.86 12.23
C THR A 222 -27.01 -1.85 11.50
N PRO A 223 -26.57 -2.96 12.12
CA PRO A 223 -25.66 -3.93 11.48
C PRO A 223 -26.16 -4.48 10.13
N ASP A 224 -27.47 -4.66 10.00
CA ASP A 224 -28.13 -5.25 8.83
C ASP A 224 -28.59 -4.23 7.78
N ALA A 225 -28.56 -2.93 8.10
CA ALA A 225 -28.97 -1.88 7.18
C ALA A 225 -27.81 -1.48 6.25
N PRO A 226 -28.09 -1.15 4.98
CA PRO A 226 -27.08 -0.56 4.10
C PRO A 226 -26.65 0.80 4.64
N ALA A 227 -25.38 1.16 4.39
CA ALA A 227 -24.93 2.51 4.66
C ALA A 227 -25.66 3.50 3.73
N PRO A 228 -26.00 4.72 4.19
CA PRO A 228 -26.50 5.78 3.33
C PRO A 228 -25.48 6.12 2.23
N ALA A 229 -25.97 6.67 1.12
CA ALA A 229 -25.11 7.17 0.06
C ALA A 229 -24.20 8.28 0.59
N PHE A 230 -22.96 8.33 0.11
CA PHE A 230 -22.00 9.35 0.51
C PHE A 230 -20.98 9.63 -0.58
N ASP A 231 -20.34 10.79 -0.50
CA ASP A 231 -19.22 11.21 -1.34
C ASP A 231 -18.13 11.92 -0.51
N LEU A 232 -16.90 11.92 -1.01
CA LEU A 232 -15.76 12.61 -0.42
C LEU A 232 -15.40 13.83 -1.27
N ALA A 233 -15.76 15.00 -0.76
CA ALA A 233 -15.46 16.29 -1.35
C ALA A 233 -14.24 16.94 -0.66
N ASP A 234 -13.79 18.08 -1.20
CA ASP A 234 -12.67 18.86 -0.64
C ASP A 234 -12.94 19.35 0.79
N GLU A 235 -14.20 19.63 1.10
CA GLU A 235 -14.69 20.10 2.40
C GLU A 235 -14.87 18.98 3.44
N GLY A 236 -14.96 17.72 3.00
CA GLY A 236 -15.12 16.57 3.89
C GLY A 236 -16.00 15.46 3.29
N LEU A 237 -16.63 14.69 4.18
CA LEU A 237 -17.55 13.62 3.82
C LEU A 237 -18.97 14.18 3.72
N VAL A 238 -19.61 14.04 2.57
CA VAL A 238 -21.01 14.40 2.33
C VAL A 238 -21.84 13.13 2.41
N VAL A 239 -22.87 13.13 3.24
CA VAL A 239 -23.75 11.97 3.45
C VAL A 239 -25.19 12.36 3.13
N TRP A 240 -25.88 11.51 2.39
CA TRP A 240 -27.31 11.62 2.10
C TRP A 240 -28.07 10.58 2.94
N PRO A 241 -28.58 10.96 4.13
CA PRO A 241 -29.17 10.01 5.08
C PRO A 241 -30.53 9.45 4.64
N ARG A 242 -31.20 10.10 3.68
CA ARG A 242 -32.47 9.66 3.09
C ARG A 242 -32.25 9.14 1.67
N SER A 243 -33.24 8.45 1.13
CA SER A 243 -33.27 8.05 -0.29
C SER A 243 -33.52 9.27 -1.17
N GLY A 244 -32.51 10.14 -1.34
CA GLY A 244 -32.61 11.39 -2.10
C GLY A 244 -31.44 12.33 -1.83
N VAL A 245 -31.39 13.45 -2.56
CA VAL A 245 -30.32 14.47 -2.45
C VAL A 245 -30.75 15.73 -1.69
N GLU A 246 -31.95 15.72 -1.12
CA GLU A 246 -32.61 16.90 -0.53
C GLU A 246 -32.01 17.33 0.82
N THR A 247 -31.43 16.38 1.57
CA THR A 247 -30.74 16.64 2.83
C THR A 247 -29.31 16.12 2.73
N GLU A 248 -28.35 17.01 2.97
CA GLU A 248 -26.93 16.68 3.04
C GLU A 248 -26.41 16.88 4.45
N VAL A 249 -25.68 15.90 4.96
CA VAL A 249 -24.89 16.05 6.18
C VAL A 249 -23.41 16.07 5.81
N VAL A 250 -22.79 17.23 5.96
CA VAL A 250 -21.37 17.43 5.63
C VAL A 250 -20.53 17.35 6.90
N TYR A 251 -19.62 16.39 6.95
CA TYR A 251 -18.67 16.19 8.04
C TYR A 251 -17.30 16.73 7.64
N ASN A 252 -16.85 17.79 8.29
CA ASN A 252 -15.54 18.37 8.04
C ASN A 252 -14.43 17.50 8.63
N LEU A 253 -13.81 16.67 7.78
CA LEU A 253 -12.73 15.75 8.17
C LEU A 253 -11.38 16.46 8.47
N LEU A 254 -11.24 17.73 8.10
CA LEU A 254 -10.04 18.53 8.37
C LEU A 254 -10.07 19.16 9.77
N SER A 255 -11.26 19.33 10.34
CA SER A 255 -11.46 19.93 11.65
C SER A 255 -10.84 19.10 12.78
N ARG A 256 -10.28 19.77 13.81
CA ARG A 256 -9.68 19.10 14.99
C ARG A 256 -10.69 18.23 15.76
N ARG A 257 -11.94 18.67 15.78
CA ARG A 257 -13.12 17.96 16.31
C ARG A 257 -14.12 17.91 15.17
N LEU A 258 -14.64 16.72 14.87
CA LEU A 258 -15.54 16.51 13.75
C LEU A 258 -16.74 17.46 13.85
N LYS A 259 -16.77 18.47 12.97
CA LYS A 259 -17.90 19.38 12.82
C LYS A 259 -18.81 18.85 11.73
N ARG A 260 -20.12 18.85 12.01
CA ARG A 260 -21.16 18.53 11.03
C ARG A 260 -21.95 19.78 10.66
N THR A 261 -22.40 19.84 9.43
CA THR A 261 -23.33 20.86 8.93
C THR A 261 -24.41 20.17 8.12
N VAL A 262 -25.68 20.48 8.42
CA VAL A 262 -26.82 20.01 7.62
C VAL A 262 -27.12 21.08 6.57
N ARG A 263 -27.29 20.67 5.32
CA ARG A 263 -27.72 21.52 4.20
C ARG A 263 -28.99 20.94 3.60
N GLY A 264 -29.85 21.80 3.07
CA GLY A 264 -31.13 21.41 2.48
C GLY A 264 -32.23 21.23 3.53
N GLU A 265 -33.10 20.24 3.33
CA GLU A 265 -34.23 20.02 4.23
C GLU A 265 -33.79 19.64 5.65
N PRO A 266 -34.49 20.11 6.71
CA PRO A 266 -34.19 19.73 8.08
C PRO A 266 -34.23 18.22 8.26
N LEU A 267 -33.18 17.66 8.86
CA LEU A 267 -33.19 16.25 9.26
C LEU A 267 -33.97 16.09 10.56
N GLU A 268 -35.09 15.37 10.52
CA GLU A 268 -35.78 14.89 11.72
C GLU A 268 -35.09 13.62 12.24
N GLY A 269 -34.64 13.63 13.50
CA GLY A 269 -33.97 12.50 14.15
C GLY A 269 -32.45 12.65 14.32
N GLU A 270 -31.78 11.54 14.67
CA GLU A 270 -30.33 11.54 14.88
C GLU A 270 -29.56 11.46 13.56
N THR A 271 -28.62 12.40 13.37
CA THR A 271 -27.64 12.32 12.28
C THR A 271 -26.69 11.12 12.50
N PRO A 272 -26.24 10.42 11.45
CA PRO A 272 -25.26 9.36 11.59
C PRO A 272 -24.05 9.79 12.44
N ALA A 273 -23.77 9.06 13.52
CA ALA A 273 -22.67 9.38 14.40
C ALA A 273 -21.36 8.83 13.83
N LEU A 274 -20.43 9.73 13.51
CA LEU A 274 -19.12 9.34 13.01
C LEU A 274 -18.07 9.39 14.11
N ALA A 275 -17.36 8.28 14.33
CA ALA A 275 -16.20 8.21 15.22
C ALA A 275 -15.00 8.95 14.59
N GLY A 276 -15.06 10.28 14.55
CA GLY A 276 -14.42 11.14 13.54
C GLY A 276 -12.94 10.93 13.19
N LYS A 277 -12.08 10.45 14.12
CA LYS A 277 -10.66 10.16 13.78
C LYS A 277 -10.42 8.71 13.34
N GLN A 278 -11.30 7.78 13.70
CA GLN A 278 -11.19 6.37 13.29
C GLN A 278 -11.56 6.18 11.81
N ILE A 279 -12.23 7.16 11.20
CA ILE A 279 -12.56 7.16 9.76
C ILE A 279 -11.37 7.61 8.90
N LEU A 280 -10.50 8.45 9.47
CA LEU A 280 -9.29 8.91 8.81
C LEU A 280 -8.18 7.88 8.98
N PHE A 281 -8.25 6.83 8.16
CA PHE A 281 -7.26 5.77 8.12
C PHE A 281 -5.83 6.34 8.10
N GLY A 282 -5.55 7.32 7.23
CA GLY A 282 -4.26 7.98 7.10
C GLY A 282 -3.66 8.50 8.42
N LYS A 283 -4.51 8.93 9.37
CA LYS A 283 -4.08 9.45 10.69
C LYS A 283 -3.84 8.36 11.75
N GLN A 284 -4.17 7.10 11.48
CA GLN A 284 -3.92 5.97 12.38
C GLN A 284 -2.51 5.42 12.16
N PRO A 285 -1.55 5.58 13.10
CA PRO A 285 -0.18 5.09 12.87
C PRO A 285 -0.11 3.56 12.92
N ILE A 286 0.49 2.94 11.90
CA ILE A 286 0.97 1.55 11.99
C ILE A 286 2.48 1.60 12.26
N TYR A 287 2.91 1.13 13.42
CA TYR A 287 4.31 1.13 13.81
C TYR A 287 5.06 -0.04 13.17
N TRP A 288 6.30 0.17 12.74
CA TRP A 288 7.16 -0.89 12.18
C TRP A 288 7.35 -2.05 13.15
N SER A 289 7.46 -1.78 14.45
CA SER A 289 7.59 -2.81 15.49
C SER A 289 6.36 -3.72 15.54
N VAL A 290 5.15 -3.16 15.49
CA VAL A 290 3.91 -3.93 15.53
C VAL A 290 3.71 -4.68 14.21
N TRP A 291 3.94 -4.02 13.07
CA TRP A 291 3.89 -4.63 11.74
C TRP A 291 4.80 -5.87 11.64
N SER A 292 6.09 -5.72 11.96
CA SER A 292 7.05 -6.82 11.91
C SER A 292 6.74 -7.93 12.92
N THR A 293 6.14 -7.60 14.06
CA THR A 293 5.74 -8.60 15.06
C THR A 293 4.53 -9.40 14.58
N ALA A 294 3.56 -8.76 13.92
CA ALA A 294 2.41 -9.45 13.34
C ALA A 294 2.84 -10.50 12.31
N TRP A 295 3.75 -10.15 11.38
CA TRP A 295 4.24 -11.11 10.38
C TRP A 295 5.02 -12.27 10.98
N LYS A 296 5.89 -12.02 11.96
CA LYS A 296 6.59 -13.09 12.68
C LYS A 296 5.64 -14.04 13.42
N ARG A 297 4.50 -13.53 13.91
CA ARG A 297 3.44 -14.35 14.52
C ARG A 297 2.71 -15.18 13.48
N PHE A 298 2.39 -14.61 12.33
CA PHE A 298 1.75 -15.34 11.23
C PHE A 298 2.59 -16.48 10.69
N GLU A 299 3.91 -16.29 10.58
CA GLU A 299 4.86 -17.35 10.19
C GLU A 299 4.88 -18.51 11.20
N ARG A 300 4.60 -18.24 12.47
CA ARG A 300 4.64 -19.20 13.58
C ARG A 300 3.28 -19.80 13.93
N ASP A 301 2.24 -19.46 13.17
CA ASP A 301 0.86 -19.87 13.47
C ASP A 301 0.31 -19.33 14.81
N ASP A 302 0.73 -18.13 15.20
CA ASP A 302 0.22 -17.44 16.39
C ASP A 302 -1.02 -16.57 16.09
N VAL A 303 -1.73 -16.17 17.16
CA VAL A 303 -2.94 -15.34 17.09
C VAL A 303 -2.69 -14.01 16.33
N PRO A 304 -3.54 -13.68 15.33
CA PRO A 304 -3.43 -12.43 14.57
C PRO A 304 -3.57 -11.14 15.39
N LEU A 305 -2.70 -10.17 15.10
CA LEU A 305 -2.78 -8.82 15.66
C LEU A 305 -3.55 -7.87 14.73
N VAL A 306 -4.56 -7.19 15.25
CA VAL A 306 -5.23 -6.09 14.53
C VAL A 306 -4.35 -4.83 14.63
N LEU A 307 -3.98 -4.27 13.47
CA LEU A 307 -3.00 -3.18 13.38
C LEU A 307 -3.61 -1.77 13.33
N HIS A 308 -4.93 -1.65 13.25
CA HIS A 308 -5.66 -0.39 13.15
C HIS A 308 -6.74 -0.33 14.23
N THR A 309 -7.22 0.86 14.56
CA THR A 309 -8.12 1.11 15.70
C THR A 309 -9.56 1.41 15.29
N GLY A 310 -9.92 1.09 14.05
CA GLY A 310 -11.24 1.29 13.47
C GLY A 310 -11.91 -0.02 13.04
N PRO A 311 -13.09 0.07 12.40
CA PRO A 311 -13.76 -1.06 11.77
C PRO A 311 -12.87 -1.74 10.75
N SER A 312 -13.27 -2.94 10.32
CA SER A 312 -12.51 -3.70 9.34
C SER A 312 -12.28 -2.91 8.05
N VAL A 313 -11.11 -3.12 7.45
CA VAL A 313 -10.80 -2.64 6.09
C VAL A 313 -11.25 -3.62 5.01
N LEU A 314 -11.84 -4.74 5.40
CA LEU A 314 -12.46 -5.71 4.51
C LEU A 314 -13.96 -5.43 4.38
N PRO A 315 -14.57 -5.78 3.24
CA PRO A 315 -16.02 -5.73 3.11
C PRO A 315 -16.67 -6.60 4.19
N GLY A 316 -17.74 -6.05 4.77
CA GLY A 316 -18.57 -6.72 5.79
C GLY A 316 -19.49 -7.76 5.19
#